data_AF-A0A6L8G2D3-F1
#
_entry.id   AF-A0A6L8G2D3-F1
#
_cell.length_a   1.000
_cell.length_b   1.000
_cell.length_c   1.000
_cell.angle_alpha   90.00
_cell.angle_beta   90.00
_cell.angle_gamma   90.00
#
_symmetry.space_group_name_H-M   'P 1'
#
loop_
_entity.id
_entity.type
_entity.pdbx_description
1 polymer ?
#
loop_
_entity_poly.entity_id
_entity_poly.type
_entity_poly.pdbx_seq_one_letter_code
_entity_poly.pdbx_strand_id
1 'polypeptide(L)'
;IQMQQTGKIERQKVNTRNILFIVSGAFSGLDEIIGRRLNKGTMGFRSQADPAHLNADQLLSHVRAEDLIGYGFESEFIGRLPVIAVLHDLGPEDLLEILRNPKSSVILSKKRDFRAYGIEVEFADEALALFAERAHAEHIGARGLVSAIEKVLLNYEKKLPSVGVERFAVGADTVLDPAAGLERLLQDTSLSRFLDNFQREHDIALEITPEASAQIEALASTRNIAPGELCEEMFSDYGHGLKLAGLGQFCIDADVVADPQEALNALVKYYYNQRR
;
A
#
# COMPACT_ATOMS: atom_id res chain seq x y z
N ILE A 1 30.77 31.99 35.97
CA ILE A 1 30.97 32.85 34.79
C ILE A 1 32.41 32.66 34.33
N GLN A 2 32.63 31.85 33.29
CA GLN A 2 33.87 31.90 32.52
C GLN A 2 33.49 31.84 31.06
N MET A 3 33.43 33.04 30.47
CA MET A 3 33.40 33.26 29.03
C MET A 3 34.75 32.79 28.47
N GLN A 4 34.74 31.87 27.50
CA GLN A 4 35.88 31.70 26.61
C GLN A 4 35.72 32.62 25.41
N GLN A 5 36.64 33.59 25.35
CA GLN A 5 36.86 34.53 24.27
C GLN A 5 37.45 33.82 23.04
N THR A 6 36.99 34.24 21.85
CA THR A 6 37.70 34.15 20.55
C THR A 6 38.28 32.79 20.15
N GLY A 7 37.41 31.85 19.77
CA GLY A 7 37.82 30.68 19.00
C GLY A 7 37.96 31.03 17.51
N LYS A 8 39.18 31.23 17.01
CA LYS A 8 39.45 31.06 15.57
C LYS A 8 39.00 29.65 15.21
N ILE A 9 38.03 29.51 14.30
CA ILE A 9 37.65 28.21 13.75
C ILE A 9 38.89 27.66 13.04
N GLU A 10 39.61 26.74 13.68
CA GLU A 10 40.68 25.98 13.03
C GLU A 10 40.05 25.09 11.98
N ARG A 11 40.11 25.54 10.72
CA ARG A 11 39.69 24.72 9.58
C ARG A 11 40.71 23.58 9.42
N GLN A 12 40.37 22.41 9.94
CA GLN A 12 41.11 21.19 9.64
C GLN A 12 41.12 20.96 8.12
N LYS A 13 42.33 20.84 7.55
CA LYS A 13 42.51 20.48 6.15
C LYS A 13 42.45 18.97 6.02
N VAL A 14 41.51 18.47 5.24
CA VAL A 14 41.37 17.04 4.93
C VAL A 14 41.97 16.77 3.55
N ASN A 15 42.84 15.77 3.45
CA ASN A 15 43.37 15.31 2.17
C ASN A 15 42.35 14.39 1.50
N THR A 16 41.94 14.71 0.27
CA THR A 16 40.90 13.98 -0.47
C THR A 16 41.45 12.94 -1.47
N ARG A 17 42.76 12.69 -1.50
CA ARG A 17 43.42 11.81 -2.49
C ARG A 17 42.82 10.40 -2.58
N ASN A 18 42.40 9.84 -1.45
CA ASN A 18 41.86 8.47 -1.37
C ASN A 18 40.33 8.44 -1.18
N ILE A 19 39.66 9.58 -1.35
CA ILE A 19 38.20 9.65 -1.26
C ILE A 19 37.63 9.26 -2.63
N LEU A 20 36.72 8.28 -2.64
CA LEU A 20 35.96 7.93 -3.83
C LEU A 20 34.91 9.02 -4.09
N PHE A 21 34.94 9.56 -5.30
CA PHE A 21 33.93 10.50 -5.78
C PHE A 21 32.99 9.78 -6.73
N ILE A 22 31.70 9.73 -6.37
CA ILE A 22 30.62 9.27 -7.24
C ILE A 22 29.79 10.50 -7.57
N VAL A 23 29.68 10.81 -8.85
CA VAL A 23 28.88 11.93 -9.37
C VAL A 23 27.78 11.34 -10.22
N SER A 24 26.54 11.75 -9.97
CA SER A 24 25.36 11.27 -10.67
C SER A 24 24.44 12.43 -11.03
N GLY A 25 23.78 12.35 -12.17
CA GLY A 25 22.82 13.35 -12.63
C GLY A 25 21.93 12.81 -13.74
N ALA A 26 20.83 13.50 -14.03
CA ALA A 26 19.99 13.24 -15.19
C ALA A 26 20.44 14.18 -16.33
N PHE A 27 20.91 13.61 -17.43
CA PHE A 27 21.51 14.35 -18.56
C PHE A 27 20.54 14.42 -19.75
N SER A 28 19.45 15.16 -19.58
CA SER A 28 18.43 15.32 -20.63
C SER A 28 19.02 15.94 -21.90
N GLY A 29 18.76 15.32 -23.06
CA GLY A 29 19.27 15.74 -24.37
C GLY A 29 20.67 15.22 -24.72
N LEU A 30 21.34 14.49 -23.83
CA LEU A 30 22.63 13.85 -24.12
C LEU A 30 22.49 12.75 -25.19
N ASP A 31 21.39 12.02 -25.16
CA ASP A 31 20.98 11.03 -26.16
C ASP A 31 20.94 11.61 -27.58
N GLU A 32 20.43 12.84 -27.76
CA GLU A 32 20.43 13.52 -29.06
C GLU A 32 21.84 13.85 -29.58
N ILE A 33 22.76 14.21 -28.68
CA ILE A 33 24.17 14.46 -29.02
C ILE A 33 24.83 13.17 -29.46
N ILE A 34 24.63 12.09 -28.69
CA ILE A 34 25.14 10.76 -29.00
C ILE A 34 24.58 10.26 -30.34
N GLY A 35 23.27 10.38 -30.55
CA GLY A 35 22.60 9.97 -31.79
C GLY A 35 23.16 10.72 -33.01
N ARG A 36 23.36 12.04 -32.91
CA ARG A 36 23.99 12.84 -33.98
C ARG A 36 25.40 12.35 -34.30
N ARG A 37 26.20 11.99 -33.30
CA ARG A 37 27.55 11.45 -33.53
C ARG A 37 27.49 10.08 -34.21
N LEU A 38 26.66 9.16 -33.71
CA LEU A 38 26.53 7.81 -34.27
C LEU A 38 26.05 7.87 -35.73
N ASN A 39 25.11 8.76 -36.06
CA ASN A 39 24.61 8.96 -37.42
C ASN A 39 25.66 9.57 -38.38
N LYS A 40 26.56 10.44 -37.90
CA LYS A 40 27.63 11.01 -38.74
C LYS A 40 28.66 9.95 -39.19
N GLY A 41 28.80 8.84 -38.46
CA GLY A 41 29.70 7.74 -38.84
C GLY A 41 29.20 6.87 -39.99
N THR A 42 27.89 6.88 -40.28
CA THR A 42 27.24 5.97 -41.23
C THR A 42 27.37 6.41 -42.70
N MET A 43 27.89 7.61 -42.96
CA MET A 43 28.00 8.18 -44.31
C MET A 43 29.02 7.47 -45.24
N GLY A 44 29.77 6.46 -44.75
CA GLY A 44 30.84 5.79 -45.50
C GLY A 44 30.85 4.26 -45.54
N PHE A 45 30.11 3.55 -44.67
CA PHE A 45 30.04 2.08 -44.68
C PHE A 45 28.64 1.61 -44.22
N ARG A 46 28.04 0.65 -44.93
CA ARG A 46 26.76 0.01 -44.56
C ARG A 46 26.93 -0.77 -43.26
N SER A 47 26.81 -0.08 -42.13
CA SER A 47 26.62 -0.67 -40.81
C SER A 47 25.17 -1.17 -40.70
N GLN A 48 24.99 -2.42 -40.26
CA GLN A 48 23.71 -3.13 -40.21
C GLN A 48 22.76 -2.66 -39.10
N ALA A 49 23.16 -1.69 -38.27
CA ALA A 49 22.30 -1.08 -37.27
C ALA A 49 22.04 0.38 -37.65
N ASP A 50 20.80 0.68 -38.02
CA ASP A 50 20.35 2.05 -38.27
C ASP A 50 20.12 2.75 -36.92
N PRO A 51 20.93 3.76 -36.55
CA PRO A 51 20.82 4.41 -35.25
C PRO A 51 19.48 5.14 -35.07
N ALA A 52 18.71 5.34 -36.15
CA ALA A 52 17.34 5.85 -36.12
C ALA A 52 16.36 4.94 -35.33
N HIS A 53 16.73 3.68 -35.08
CA HIS A 53 15.92 2.71 -34.35
C HIS A 53 16.35 2.48 -32.88
N LEU A 54 17.40 3.15 -32.40
CA LEU A 54 17.85 3.02 -31.01
C LEU A 54 17.01 3.92 -30.09
N ASN A 55 16.56 3.37 -28.96
CA ASN A 55 15.90 4.17 -27.93
C ASN A 55 16.91 4.97 -27.08
N ALA A 56 16.43 5.92 -26.27
CA ALA A 56 17.29 6.80 -25.47
C ALA A 56 18.27 6.02 -24.57
N ASP A 57 17.81 4.96 -23.90
CA ASP A 57 18.63 4.12 -23.04
C ASP A 57 19.78 3.43 -23.79
N GLN A 58 19.50 2.91 -24.99
CA GLN A 58 20.52 2.30 -25.85
C GLN A 58 21.53 3.36 -26.33
N LEU A 59 21.07 4.56 -26.66
CA LEU A 59 21.97 5.65 -27.05
C LEU A 59 22.89 6.03 -25.88
N LEU A 60 22.36 6.16 -24.66
CA LEU A 60 23.15 6.49 -23.48
C LEU A 60 24.25 5.46 -23.20
N SER A 61 24.01 4.16 -23.48
CA SER A 61 25.04 3.11 -23.34
C SER A 61 26.27 3.31 -24.21
N HIS A 62 26.18 4.12 -25.27
CA HIS A 62 27.27 4.45 -26.18
C HIS A 62 27.97 5.77 -25.83
N VAL A 63 27.67 6.39 -24.70
CA VAL A 63 28.28 7.67 -24.28
C VAL A 63 29.82 7.62 -24.30
N ARG A 64 30.44 8.69 -24.79
CA ARG A 64 31.88 8.94 -24.72
C ARG A 64 32.16 10.33 -24.14
N ALA A 65 33.41 10.55 -23.74
CA ALA A 65 33.86 11.83 -23.19
C ALA A 65 33.56 13.04 -24.12
N GLU A 66 33.67 12.86 -25.44
CA GLU A 66 33.38 13.91 -26.42
C GLU A 66 31.90 14.34 -26.42
N ASP A 67 30.97 13.44 -26.08
CA ASP A 67 29.54 13.78 -25.97
C ASP A 67 29.29 14.61 -24.73
N LEU A 68 29.95 14.28 -23.60
CA LEU A 68 29.88 15.04 -22.36
C LEU A 68 30.48 16.44 -22.51
N ILE A 69 31.58 16.56 -23.27
CA ILE A 69 32.15 17.85 -23.63
C ILE A 69 31.18 18.63 -24.52
N GLY A 70 30.60 18.00 -25.54
CA GLY A 70 29.58 18.60 -26.39
C GLY A 70 28.30 19.00 -25.64
N TYR A 71 27.99 18.32 -24.53
CA TYR A 71 26.90 18.64 -23.61
C TYR A 71 27.20 19.87 -22.74
N GLY A 72 28.48 20.18 -22.51
CA GLY A 72 28.91 21.38 -21.79
C GLY A 72 29.89 21.14 -20.65
N PHE A 73 30.40 19.92 -20.46
CA PHE A 73 31.44 19.67 -19.46
C PHE A 73 32.84 20.09 -19.92
N GLU A 74 33.63 20.62 -19.01
CA GLU A 74 35.04 20.91 -19.24
C GLU A 74 35.86 19.62 -19.39
N SER A 75 36.80 19.61 -20.34
CA SER A 75 37.61 18.42 -20.67
C SER A 75 38.47 17.95 -19.49
N GLU A 76 39.04 18.89 -18.71
CA GLU A 76 39.82 18.58 -17.51
C GLU A 76 38.98 17.91 -16.42
N PHE A 77 37.69 18.25 -16.35
CA PHE A 77 36.78 17.68 -15.38
C PHE A 77 36.41 16.24 -15.74
N ILE A 78 36.03 16.00 -17.00
CA ILE A 78 35.74 14.63 -17.49
C ILE A 78 36.98 13.74 -17.43
N GLY A 79 38.18 14.30 -17.66
CA GLY A 79 39.44 13.57 -17.49
C GLY A 79 39.69 13.03 -16.07
N ARG A 80 39.02 13.60 -15.05
CA ARG A 80 39.06 13.10 -13.66
C ARG A 80 37.99 12.05 -13.36
N LEU A 81 37.07 11.79 -14.29
CA LEU A 81 35.97 10.83 -14.16
C LEU A 81 36.10 9.73 -15.24
N PRO A 82 37.10 8.82 -15.13
CA PRO A 82 37.39 7.82 -16.16
C PRO A 82 36.36 6.69 -16.24
N VAL A 83 35.48 6.54 -15.24
CA VAL A 83 34.47 5.50 -15.18
C VAL A 83 33.10 6.15 -15.36
N ILE A 84 32.36 5.68 -16.36
CA ILE A 84 30.99 6.11 -16.64
C ILE A 84 30.09 4.89 -16.48
N ALA A 85 29.03 5.03 -15.70
CA ALA A 85 27.98 4.03 -15.55
C ALA A 85 26.66 4.66 -16.01
N VAL A 86 25.92 3.92 -16.83
CA VAL A 86 24.61 4.32 -17.34
C VAL A 86 23.56 3.52 -16.59
N LEU A 87 22.53 4.21 -16.11
CA LEU A 87 21.37 3.60 -15.47
C LEU A 87 20.23 3.56 -16.49
N HIS A 88 19.53 2.43 -16.55
CA HIS A 88 18.38 2.24 -17.43
C HIS A 88 17.09 2.69 -16.75
N ASP A 89 16.08 3.01 -17.55
CA ASP A 89 14.74 3.30 -17.06
C ASP A 89 14.13 2.07 -16.37
N LEU A 90 13.30 2.32 -15.36
CA LEU A 90 12.64 1.28 -14.58
C LEU A 90 11.31 0.88 -15.23
N GLY A 91 11.21 -0.38 -15.62
CA GLY A 91 9.96 -1.00 -16.05
C GLY A 91 9.05 -1.39 -14.87
N PRO A 92 7.82 -1.85 -15.15
CA PRO A 92 6.90 -2.35 -14.13
C PRO A 92 7.51 -3.49 -13.30
N GLU A 93 8.23 -4.42 -13.93
CA GLU A 93 8.87 -5.55 -13.25
C GLU A 93 10.00 -5.10 -12.31
N ASP A 94 10.81 -4.12 -12.71
CA ASP A 94 11.88 -3.57 -11.86
C ASP A 94 11.29 -2.88 -10.63
N LEU A 95 10.19 -2.13 -10.83
CA LEU A 95 9.46 -1.48 -9.73
C LEU A 95 8.84 -2.51 -8.77
N LEU A 96 8.31 -3.61 -9.31
CA LEU A 96 7.80 -4.72 -8.51
C LEU A 96 8.91 -5.38 -7.69
N GLU A 97 10.09 -5.61 -8.28
CA GLU A 97 11.25 -6.13 -7.56
C GLU A 97 11.68 -5.20 -6.41
N ILE A 98 11.68 -3.88 -6.65
CA ILE A 98 11.96 -2.87 -5.61
C ILE A 98 10.94 -2.98 -4.46
N LEU A 99 9.66 -3.20 -4.74
CA LEU A 99 8.62 -3.36 -3.73
C LEU A 99 8.73 -4.69 -2.96
N ARG A 100 9.02 -5.79 -3.66
CA ARG A 100 9.20 -7.13 -3.07
C ARG A 100 10.44 -7.22 -2.19
N ASN A 101 11.43 -6.36 -2.40
CA ASN A 101 12.66 -6.38 -1.62
C ASN A 101 12.33 -6.21 -0.12
N PRO A 102 12.82 -7.09 0.77
CA PRO A 102 12.55 -6.98 2.22
C PRO A 102 13.11 -5.70 2.85
N LYS A 103 14.03 -5.02 2.16
CA LYS A 103 14.61 -3.72 2.54
C LYS A 103 13.94 -2.55 1.83
N SER A 104 12.81 -2.77 1.14
CA SER A 104 12.06 -1.72 0.45
C SER A 104 11.66 -0.63 1.44
N SER A 105 12.25 0.55 1.32
CA SER A 105 12.00 1.66 2.23
C SER A 105 10.55 2.14 2.15
N VAL A 106 9.90 2.01 0.99
CA VAL A 106 8.50 2.40 0.78
C VAL A 106 7.56 1.49 1.57
N ILE A 107 7.72 0.17 1.42
CA ILE A 107 6.92 -0.81 2.17
C ILE A 107 7.21 -0.74 3.67
N LEU A 108 8.49 -0.65 4.06
CA LEU A 108 8.87 -0.56 5.47
C LEU A 108 8.36 0.72 6.13
N SER A 109 8.37 1.85 5.42
CA SER A 109 7.79 3.10 5.93
C SER A 109 6.29 2.92 6.15
N LYS A 110 5.57 2.39 5.16
CA LYS A 110 4.12 2.19 5.25
C LYS A 110 3.74 1.22 6.39
N LYS A 111 4.50 0.14 6.54
CA LYS A 111 4.37 -0.78 7.69
C LYS A 111 4.57 -0.08 9.03
N ARG A 112 5.53 0.84 9.12
CA ARG A 112 5.77 1.63 10.33
C ARG A 112 4.63 2.60 10.61
N ASP A 113 4.06 3.22 9.58
CA ASP A 113 2.95 4.16 9.70
C ASP A 113 1.71 3.47 10.31
N PHE A 114 1.33 2.29 9.80
CA PHE A 114 0.25 1.47 10.40
C PHE A 114 0.59 0.95 11.79
N ARG A 115 1.84 0.51 12.02
CA ARG A 115 2.29 0.03 13.33
C ARG A 115 2.20 1.10 14.41
N ALA A 116 2.34 2.38 14.06
CA ALA A 116 2.16 3.48 15.01
C ALA A 116 0.74 3.51 15.63
N TYR A 117 -0.24 2.91 14.94
CA TYR A 117 -1.61 2.74 15.40
C TYR A 117 -1.90 1.33 15.95
N GLY A 118 -0.88 0.49 16.11
CA GLY A 118 -1.05 -0.90 16.57
C GLY A 118 -1.53 -1.87 15.50
N ILE A 119 -1.48 -1.49 14.21
CA ILE A 119 -1.98 -2.29 13.10
C ILE A 119 -0.81 -2.97 12.37
N GLU A 120 -0.82 -4.30 12.31
CA GLU A 120 0.10 -5.08 11.48
C GLU A 120 -0.41 -5.13 10.05
N VAL A 121 0.34 -4.55 9.10
CA VAL A 121 -0.03 -4.56 7.68
C VAL A 121 0.83 -5.52 6.87
N GLU A 122 0.18 -6.32 6.05
CA GLU A 122 0.79 -7.24 5.09
C GLU A 122 0.38 -6.89 3.67
N PHE A 123 1.30 -7.06 2.72
CA PHE A 123 1.08 -6.72 1.32
C PHE A 123 1.10 -8.01 0.51
N ALA A 124 -0.02 -8.30 -0.15
CA ALA A 124 -0.12 -9.39 -1.08
C ALA A 124 0.65 -9.07 -2.37
N ASP A 125 1.13 -10.10 -3.06
CA ASP A 125 2.02 -9.96 -4.20
C ASP A 125 1.32 -9.27 -5.39
N GLU A 126 0.04 -9.58 -5.58
CA GLU A 126 -0.84 -8.96 -6.56
C GLU A 126 -1.05 -7.46 -6.28
N ALA A 127 -1.09 -7.04 -5.02
CA ALA A 127 -1.18 -5.63 -4.66
C ALA A 127 0.12 -4.88 -5.01
N LEU A 128 1.28 -5.50 -4.74
CA LEU A 128 2.58 -4.95 -5.12
C LEU A 128 2.70 -4.77 -6.63
N ALA A 129 2.24 -5.75 -7.41
CA ALA A 129 2.21 -5.65 -8.88
C ALA A 129 1.37 -4.46 -9.35
N LEU A 130 0.15 -4.30 -8.81
CA LEU A 130 -0.72 -3.18 -9.15
C LEU A 130 -0.12 -1.82 -8.75
N PHE A 131 0.58 -1.73 -7.61
CA PHE A 131 1.30 -0.52 -7.23
C PHE A 131 2.45 -0.20 -8.20
N ALA A 132 3.19 -1.21 -8.64
CA ALA A 132 4.28 -1.05 -9.60
C ALA A 132 3.76 -0.55 -10.97
N GLU A 133 2.67 -1.12 -11.47
CA GLU A 133 2.01 -0.67 -12.70
C GLU A 133 1.53 0.78 -12.60
N ARG A 134 0.86 1.14 -11.50
CA ARG A 134 0.41 2.52 -11.25
C ARG A 134 1.57 3.50 -11.17
N ALA A 135 2.65 3.12 -10.50
CA ALA A 135 3.84 3.96 -10.39
C ALA A 135 4.55 4.15 -11.74
N HIS A 136 4.62 3.09 -12.56
CA HIS A 136 5.19 3.17 -13.90
C HIS A 136 4.41 4.16 -14.79
N ALA A 137 3.08 4.14 -14.71
CA ALA A 137 2.21 5.07 -15.43
C ALA A 137 2.40 6.56 -15.04
N GLU A 138 3.00 6.86 -13.88
CA GLU A 138 3.32 8.23 -13.49
C GLU A 138 4.62 8.75 -14.12
N HIS A 139 5.43 7.90 -14.80
CA HIS A 139 6.66 8.27 -15.50
C HIS A 139 7.70 9.07 -14.66
N ILE A 140 7.73 8.82 -13.36
CA ILE A 140 8.67 9.47 -12.41
C ILE A 140 9.64 8.47 -11.75
N GLY A 141 9.72 7.24 -12.30
CA GLY A 141 10.56 6.16 -11.79
C GLY A 141 10.15 5.70 -10.38
N ALA A 142 11.11 5.19 -9.60
CA ALA A 142 10.85 4.65 -8.26
C ALA A 142 10.24 5.67 -7.27
N ARG A 143 10.36 6.98 -7.53
CA ARG A 143 9.69 8.01 -6.72
C ARG A 143 8.16 7.90 -6.80
N GLY A 144 7.63 7.37 -7.90
CA GLY A 144 6.21 7.13 -8.09
C GLY A 144 5.62 6.06 -7.19
N LEU A 145 6.44 5.14 -6.68
CA LEU A 145 6.00 4.09 -5.76
C LEU A 145 5.34 4.67 -4.50
N VAL A 146 5.93 5.73 -3.94
CA VAL A 146 5.40 6.40 -2.74
C VAL A 146 4.03 7.01 -3.03
N SER A 147 3.91 7.76 -4.13
CA SER A 147 2.67 8.38 -4.58
C SER A 147 1.57 7.34 -4.85
N ALA A 148 1.90 6.25 -5.56
CA ALA A 148 0.97 5.19 -5.92
C ALA A 148 0.39 4.48 -4.68
N ILE A 149 1.23 4.20 -3.68
CA ILE A 149 0.82 3.56 -2.43
C ILE A 149 0.01 4.53 -1.57
N GLU A 150 0.46 5.77 -1.42
CA GLU A 150 -0.19 6.79 -0.58
C GLU A 150 -1.61 7.07 -1.04
N LYS A 151 -1.82 7.25 -2.35
CA LYS A 151 -3.14 7.53 -2.94
C LYS A 151 -4.19 6.47 -2.58
N VAL A 152 -3.77 5.21 -2.42
CA VAL A 152 -4.64 4.09 -2.09
C VAL A 152 -4.85 4.00 -0.58
N LEU A 153 -3.77 4.02 0.19
CA LEU A 153 -3.81 3.65 1.61
C LEU A 153 -4.17 4.81 2.55
N LEU A 154 -4.10 6.07 2.09
CA LEU A 154 -4.38 7.24 2.93
C LEU A 154 -5.76 7.18 3.62
N ASN A 155 -6.79 6.69 2.93
CA ASN A 155 -8.11 6.57 3.53
C ASN A 155 -8.21 5.42 4.55
N TYR A 156 -7.49 4.32 4.32
CA TYR A 156 -7.37 3.22 5.28
C TYR A 156 -6.66 3.71 6.54
N GLU A 157 -5.53 4.41 6.41
CA GLU A 157 -4.80 4.98 7.55
C GLU A 157 -5.64 5.93 8.39
N LYS A 158 -6.52 6.71 7.78
CA LYS A 158 -7.43 7.61 8.50
C LYS A 158 -8.53 6.86 9.25
N LYS A 159 -9.03 5.76 8.70
CA LYS A 159 -10.23 5.08 9.20
C LYS A 159 -9.90 3.93 10.15
N LEU A 160 -9.01 3.02 9.77
CA LEU A 160 -8.73 1.78 10.51
C LEU A 160 -8.38 1.99 12.00
N PRO A 161 -7.62 3.02 12.41
CA PRO A 161 -7.35 3.25 13.83
C PRO A 161 -8.59 3.47 14.68
N SER A 162 -9.68 3.98 14.09
CA SER A 162 -10.95 4.23 14.79
C SER A 162 -11.78 2.96 14.99
N VAL A 163 -11.38 1.86 14.36
CA VAL A 163 -12.13 0.60 14.26
C VAL A 163 -11.41 -0.54 15.00
N GLY A 164 -10.25 -0.28 15.61
CA GLY A 164 -9.56 -1.27 16.44
C GLY A 164 -9.11 -2.52 15.69
N VAL A 165 -8.85 -2.42 14.39
CA VAL A 165 -8.33 -3.53 13.58
C VAL A 165 -6.86 -3.76 13.93
N GLU A 166 -6.49 -4.98 14.36
CA GLU A 166 -5.10 -5.32 14.68
C GLU A 166 -4.27 -5.73 13.45
N ARG A 167 -4.93 -6.26 12.41
CA ARG A 167 -4.27 -6.77 11.20
C ARG A 167 -4.97 -6.29 9.94
N PHE A 168 -4.20 -5.84 8.95
CA PHE A 168 -4.70 -5.36 7.67
C PHE A 168 -3.93 -6.01 6.52
N ALA A 169 -4.63 -6.77 5.68
CA ALA A 169 -4.07 -7.35 4.46
C ALA A 169 -4.38 -6.44 3.27
N VAL A 170 -3.34 -5.94 2.60
CA VAL A 170 -3.45 -5.15 1.37
C VAL A 170 -3.46 -6.10 0.19
N GLY A 171 -4.66 -6.33 -0.37
CA GLY A 171 -4.90 -7.20 -1.53
C GLY A 171 -5.17 -6.44 -2.82
N ALA A 172 -5.50 -7.17 -3.89
CA ALA A 172 -5.83 -6.56 -5.19
C ALA A 172 -7.08 -5.66 -5.12
N ASP A 173 -8.09 -6.05 -4.34
CA ASP A 173 -9.33 -5.30 -4.14
C ASP A 173 -9.07 -3.93 -3.47
N THR A 174 -8.17 -3.91 -2.48
CA THR A 174 -7.71 -2.71 -1.77
C THR A 174 -7.12 -1.69 -2.76
N VAL A 175 -6.43 -2.17 -3.79
CA VAL A 175 -5.78 -1.31 -4.78
C VAL A 175 -6.75 -0.93 -5.89
N LEU A 176 -7.46 -1.88 -6.49
CA LEU A 176 -8.34 -1.67 -7.64
C LEU A 176 -9.53 -0.75 -7.31
N ASP A 177 -10.19 -0.98 -6.18
CA ASP A 177 -11.28 -0.13 -5.69
C ASP A 177 -11.08 0.18 -4.19
N PRO A 178 -10.26 1.21 -3.88
CA PRO A 178 -9.91 1.52 -2.50
C PRO A 178 -11.12 1.93 -1.66
N ALA A 179 -12.16 2.52 -2.26
CA ALA A 179 -13.34 2.97 -1.53
C ALA A 179 -14.23 1.79 -1.15
N ALA A 180 -14.57 0.94 -2.12
CA ALA A 180 -15.39 -0.24 -1.87
C ALA A 180 -14.68 -1.25 -0.96
N GLY A 181 -13.36 -1.44 -1.13
CA GLY A 181 -12.56 -2.31 -0.26
C GLY A 181 -12.56 -1.84 1.19
N LEU A 182 -12.44 -0.52 1.42
CA LEU A 182 -12.48 0.05 2.76
C LEU A 182 -13.87 -0.10 3.38
N GLU A 183 -14.92 0.20 2.63
CA GLU A 183 -16.29 0.05 3.09
C GLU A 183 -16.60 -1.39 3.52
N ARG A 184 -16.23 -2.38 2.71
CA ARG A 184 -16.39 -3.79 3.04
C ARG A 184 -15.64 -4.15 4.33
N LEU A 185 -14.38 -3.74 4.45
CA LEU A 185 -13.58 -4.02 5.64
C LEU A 185 -14.20 -3.40 6.91
N LEU A 186 -14.73 -2.18 6.82
CA LEU A 186 -15.43 -1.53 7.93
C LEU A 186 -16.70 -2.28 8.34
N GLN A 187 -17.46 -2.77 7.36
CA GLN A 187 -18.67 -3.56 7.57
C GLN A 187 -18.34 -4.90 8.26
N ASP A 188 -17.37 -5.65 7.73
CA ASP A 188 -16.92 -6.94 8.28
C ASP A 188 -16.42 -6.80 9.72
N THR A 189 -15.64 -5.74 9.98
CA THR A 189 -15.12 -5.46 11.32
C THR A 189 -16.24 -5.10 12.29
N SER A 190 -17.25 -4.35 11.84
CA SER A 190 -18.39 -3.98 12.67
C SER A 190 -19.18 -5.19 13.12
N LEU A 191 -19.43 -6.14 12.21
CA LEU A 191 -20.19 -7.35 12.50
C LEU A 191 -19.42 -8.27 13.46
N SER A 192 -18.13 -8.49 13.19
CA SER A 192 -17.26 -9.31 14.05
C SER A 192 -17.20 -8.75 15.47
N ARG A 193 -17.09 -7.43 15.61
CA ARG A 193 -17.08 -6.78 16.93
C ARG A 193 -18.39 -6.98 17.70
N PHE A 194 -19.53 -6.91 17.02
CA PHE A 194 -20.82 -7.18 17.63
C PHE A 194 -20.86 -8.61 18.22
N LEU A 195 -20.45 -9.61 17.44
CA LEU A 195 -20.41 -11.01 17.89
C LEU A 195 -19.52 -11.19 19.11
N ASP A 196 -18.31 -10.61 19.08
CA ASP A 196 -17.36 -10.68 20.19
C ASP A 196 -17.87 -9.98 21.45
N ASN A 197 -18.52 -8.83 21.31
CA ASN A 197 -19.10 -8.07 22.41
C ASN A 197 -20.29 -8.83 23.03
N PHE A 198 -21.19 -9.35 22.20
CA PHE A 198 -22.35 -10.11 22.63
C PHE A 198 -21.92 -11.37 23.41
N GLN A 199 -20.92 -12.09 22.91
CA GLN A 199 -20.37 -13.25 23.61
C GLN A 199 -19.75 -12.86 24.96
N ARG A 200 -18.97 -11.78 25.02
CA ARG A 200 -18.35 -11.32 26.28
C ARG A 200 -19.38 -10.87 27.32
N GLU A 201 -20.47 -10.23 26.91
CA GLU A 201 -21.49 -9.72 27.83
C GLU A 201 -22.48 -10.80 28.29
N HIS A 202 -22.85 -11.70 27.39
CA HIS A 202 -23.92 -12.68 27.65
C HIS A 202 -23.42 -14.10 27.88
N ASP A 203 -22.15 -14.42 27.62
CA ASP A 203 -21.59 -15.78 27.65
C ASP A 203 -22.33 -16.72 26.66
N ILE A 204 -22.73 -16.16 25.51
CA ILE A 204 -23.49 -16.86 24.46
C ILE A 204 -22.80 -16.62 23.12
N ALA A 205 -22.45 -17.70 22.42
CA ALA A 205 -21.90 -17.63 21.07
C ALA A 205 -23.03 -17.40 20.04
N LEU A 206 -22.92 -16.33 19.25
CA LEU A 206 -23.79 -16.11 18.10
C LEU A 206 -23.06 -16.54 16.82
N GLU A 207 -23.74 -17.30 15.99
CA GLU A 207 -23.28 -17.65 14.65
C GLU A 207 -24.24 -17.06 13.63
N ILE A 208 -23.75 -16.34 12.62
CA ILE A 208 -24.58 -15.75 11.57
C ILE A 208 -24.35 -16.57 10.29
N THR A 209 -25.45 -17.06 9.71
CA THR A 209 -25.38 -17.78 8.42
C THR A 209 -24.99 -16.82 7.28
N PRO A 210 -24.36 -17.31 6.18
CA PRO A 210 -24.01 -16.46 5.05
C PRO A 210 -25.20 -15.70 4.45
N GLU A 211 -26.37 -16.34 4.41
CA GLU A 211 -27.62 -15.73 3.93
C GLU A 211 -28.09 -14.60 4.85
N ALA A 212 -28.00 -14.81 6.17
CA ALA A 212 -28.33 -13.79 7.17
C ALA A 212 -27.35 -12.61 7.12
N SER A 213 -26.04 -12.86 6.95
CA SER A 213 -25.04 -11.78 6.83
C SER A 213 -25.35 -10.89 5.64
N ALA A 214 -25.62 -11.49 4.47
CA ALA A 214 -25.98 -10.75 3.26
C ALA A 214 -27.26 -9.92 3.44
N GLN A 215 -28.24 -10.44 4.17
CA GLN A 215 -29.48 -9.73 4.48
C GLN A 215 -29.24 -8.56 5.45
N ILE A 216 -28.43 -8.77 6.50
CA ILE A 216 -28.04 -7.71 7.45
C ILE A 216 -27.27 -6.60 6.73
N GLU A 217 -26.32 -6.95 5.86
CA GLU A 217 -25.56 -5.98 5.05
C GLU A 217 -26.48 -5.14 4.14
N ALA A 218 -27.42 -5.79 3.45
CA ALA A 218 -28.38 -5.10 2.57
C ALA A 218 -29.31 -4.14 3.36
N LEU A 219 -29.79 -4.57 4.53
CA LEU A 219 -30.62 -3.76 5.41
C LEU A 219 -29.82 -2.59 6.01
N ALA A 220 -28.59 -2.84 6.44
CA ALA A 220 -27.69 -1.83 7.02
C ALA A 220 -27.35 -0.75 5.98
N SER A 221 -27.07 -1.16 4.74
CA SER A 221 -26.84 -0.24 3.62
C SER A 221 -28.07 0.64 3.33
N THR A 222 -29.27 0.06 3.33
CA THR A 222 -30.53 0.81 3.13
C THR A 222 -30.76 1.86 4.22
N ARG A 223 -30.37 1.56 5.46
CA ARG A 223 -30.49 2.46 6.62
C ARG A 223 -29.29 3.38 6.82
N ASN A 224 -28.23 3.23 6.02
CA ASN A 224 -26.97 3.96 6.12
C ASN A 224 -26.34 3.89 7.53
N ILE A 225 -26.34 2.70 8.13
CA ILE A 225 -25.71 2.37 9.41
C ILE A 225 -24.78 1.17 9.24
N ALA A 226 -23.90 0.92 10.22
CA ALA A 226 -23.00 -0.23 10.15
C ALA A 226 -23.75 -1.55 10.47
N PRO A 227 -23.37 -2.70 9.85
CA PRO A 227 -24.01 -3.99 10.12
C PRO A 227 -24.04 -4.38 11.60
N GLY A 228 -22.97 -4.11 12.35
CA GLY A 228 -22.93 -4.39 13.79
C GLY A 228 -23.89 -3.50 14.59
N GLU A 229 -24.02 -2.21 14.24
CA GLU A 229 -24.99 -1.29 14.87
C GLU A 229 -26.43 -1.74 14.62
N LEU A 230 -26.73 -2.21 13.40
CA LEU A 230 -28.02 -2.81 13.10
C LEU A 230 -28.27 -4.08 13.94
N CYS A 231 -27.25 -4.93 14.12
CA CYS A 231 -27.37 -6.13 14.95
C CYS A 231 -27.60 -5.78 16.43
N GLU A 232 -26.94 -4.74 16.96
CA GLU A 232 -27.17 -4.25 18.32
C GLU A 232 -28.63 -3.80 18.52
N GLU A 233 -29.23 -3.11 17.53
CA GLU A 233 -30.65 -2.75 17.58
C GLU A 233 -31.56 -3.99 17.53
N MET A 234 -31.35 -4.88 16.55
CA MET A 234 -32.22 -6.03 16.27
C MET A 234 -32.19 -7.10 17.36
N PHE A 235 -31.03 -7.31 17.99
CA PHE A 235 -30.79 -8.41 18.93
C PHE A 235 -30.59 -7.93 20.38
N SER A 236 -30.99 -6.70 20.70
CA SER A 236 -30.90 -6.12 22.04
C SER A 236 -31.56 -6.98 23.14
N ASP A 237 -32.72 -7.59 22.86
CA ASP A 237 -33.45 -8.45 23.81
C ASP A 237 -32.94 -9.91 23.85
N TYR A 238 -32.14 -10.32 22.87
CA TYR A 238 -31.74 -11.73 22.70
C TYR A 238 -30.85 -12.21 23.84
N GLY A 239 -29.98 -11.36 24.38
CA GLY A 239 -29.09 -11.73 25.49
C GLY A 239 -29.86 -12.23 26.72
N HIS A 240 -30.97 -11.58 27.06
CA HIS A 240 -31.84 -12.02 28.15
C HIS A 240 -32.72 -13.22 27.77
N GLY A 241 -33.32 -13.20 26.58
CA GLY A 241 -34.22 -14.26 26.13
C GLY A 241 -33.52 -15.63 25.98
N LEU A 242 -32.30 -15.65 25.43
CA LEU A 242 -31.51 -16.87 25.27
C LEU A 242 -31.02 -17.43 26.62
N LYS A 243 -30.66 -16.56 27.58
CA LYS A 243 -30.34 -16.98 28.96
C LYS A 243 -31.52 -17.66 29.65
N LEU A 244 -32.74 -17.16 29.46
CA LEU A 244 -33.95 -17.79 30.01
C LEU A 244 -34.20 -19.19 29.40
N ALA A 245 -33.93 -19.34 28.11
CA ALA A 245 -33.98 -20.62 27.42
C ALA A 245 -32.85 -21.59 27.83
N GLY A 246 -31.79 -21.08 28.46
CA GLY A 246 -30.63 -21.87 28.90
C GLY A 246 -29.69 -22.25 27.75
N LEU A 247 -29.65 -21.44 26.69
CA LEU A 247 -28.79 -21.67 25.53
C LEU A 247 -27.44 -20.97 25.70
N GLY A 248 -26.35 -21.67 25.38
CA GLY A 248 -24.99 -21.11 25.31
C GLY A 248 -24.53 -20.77 23.90
N GLN A 249 -25.32 -21.12 22.88
CA GLN A 249 -25.07 -20.80 21.48
C GLN A 249 -26.39 -20.61 20.73
N PHE A 250 -26.39 -19.73 19.73
CA PHE A 250 -27.56 -19.48 18.89
C PHE A 250 -27.14 -19.11 17.46
N CYS A 251 -27.84 -19.68 16.47
CA CYS A 251 -27.60 -19.41 15.06
C CYS A 251 -28.65 -18.42 14.54
N ILE A 252 -28.19 -17.33 13.95
CA ILE A 252 -29.00 -16.31 13.27
C ILE A 252 -29.06 -16.68 11.80
N ASP A 253 -30.23 -17.18 11.39
CA ASP A 253 -30.57 -17.46 10.00
C ASP A 253 -31.39 -16.30 9.38
N ALA A 254 -31.68 -16.41 8.09
CA ALA A 254 -32.42 -15.38 7.35
C ALA A 254 -33.84 -15.15 7.91
N ASP A 255 -34.48 -16.18 8.45
CA ASP A 255 -35.82 -16.08 9.03
C ASP A 255 -35.78 -15.27 10.35
N VAL A 256 -34.75 -15.51 11.17
CA VAL A 256 -34.48 -14.74 12.40
C VAL A 256 -34.21 -13.26 12.09
N VAL A 257 -33.49 -12.96 11.00
CA VAL A 257 -33.25 -11.57 10.56
C VAL A 257 -34.54 -10.92 10.04
N ALA A 258 -35.44 -11.69 9.42
CA ALA A 258 -36.69 -11.16 8.88
C ALA A 258 -37.69 -10.72 9.97
N ASP A 259 -37.84 -11.51 11.04
CA ASP A 259 -38.64 -11.12 12.23
C ASP A 259 -37.95 -11.53 13.55
N PRO A 260 -37.03 -10.70 14.06
CA PRO A 260 -36.26 -11.01 15.26
C PRO A 260 -37.13 -11.18 16.50
N GLN A 261 -38.17 -10.37 16.66
CA GLN A 261 -38.97 -10.40 17.89
C GLN A 261 -39.91 -11.60 17.93
N GLU A 262 -40.50 -11.97 16.78
CA GLU A 262 -41.31 -13.18 16.69
C GLU A 262 -40.48 -14.44 16.91
N ALA A 263 -39.29 -14.52 16.29
CA ALA A 263 -38.37 -15.65 16.47
C ALA A 263 -37.95 -15.84 17.94
N LEU A 264 -37.58 -14.76 18.64
CA LEU A 264 -37.22 -14.82 20.06
C LEU A 264 -38.40 -15.29 20.93
N ASN A 265 -39.59 -14.75 20.69
CA ASN A 265 -40.80 -15.13 21.44
C ASN A 265 -41.17 -16.60 21.23
N ALA A 266 -41.06 -17.09 19.99
CA ALA A 266 -41.30 -18.49 19.66
C ALA A 266 -40.30 -19.41 20.39
N LEU A 267 -39.02 -19.02 20.40
CA LEU A 267 -37.95 -19.76 21.08
C LEU A 267 -38.17 -19.83 22.60
N VAL A 268 -38.44 -18.68 23.25
CA VAL A 268 -38.68 -18.64 24.70
C VAL A 268 -39.90 -19.48 25.08
N LYS A 269 -41.00 -19.39 24.31
CA LYS A 269 -42.21 -20.22 24.53
C LYS A 269 -41.92 -21.71 24.39
N TYR A 270 -41.14 -22.11 23.39
CA TYR A 270 -40.77 -23.50 23.16
C TYR A 270 -40.03 -24.10 24.36
N TYR A 271 -38.98 -23.42 24.84
CA TYR A 271 -38.19 -23.90 25.98
C TYR A 271 -38.93 -23.83 27.31
N TYR A 272 -39.79 -22.82 27.50
CA TYR A 272 -40.63 -22.73 28.70
C TYR A 272 -41.65 -23.89 28.78
N ASN A 273 -42.22 -24.30 27.65
CA ASN A 273 -43.17 -25.42 27.60
C ASN A 273 -42.50 -26.79 27.80
N GLN A 274 -41.21 -26.94 27.52
CA GLN A 274 -40.48 -28.20 27.76
C GLN A 274 -39.99 -28.38 29.21
N ARG A 275 -39.90 -27.29 29.99
CA ARG A 275 -39.49 -27.34 31.41
C ARG A 275 -40.65 -27.64 32.39
N ARG A 276 -41.85 -27.87 31.87
CA ARG A 276 -43.08 -28.17 32.65
C ARG A 276 -43.47 -29.63 32.49
#